data_AF-A0A6A4ARY6-F1
#
_entry.id   AF-A0A6A4ARY6-F1
#
_cell.length_a   1.000
_cell.length_b   1.000
_cell.length_c   1.000
_cell.angle_alpha   90.00
_cell.angle_beta   90.00
_cell.angle_gamma   90.00
#
_symmetry.space_group_name_H-M   'P 1'
#
loop_
_entity.id
_entity.type
_entity.pdbx_description
1 polymer ?
#
loop_
_entity_poly.entity_id
_entity_poly.type
_entity_poly.pdbx_seq_one_letter_code
_entity_poly.pdbx_strand_id
1 'polypeptide(L)'
;MTRMSYKKPVTRRATGPFQKLMSDMCYVGEVTYNGFEHFQLVQDEASRYLWGFMMHRKEEASEVVLAHVKWILAQGHKVEVFSSDQGPELFNNKLKFFLEANGIEYTTTNAYSPEENGLVEKMNGVAMSRVRCLLTAANMPWSLWGEAFNFAIEVLRKSKLENPGKPGLFVGYAK
;
A
#
# COMPACT_ATOMS: atom_id res chain seq x y z
N MET A 1 12.87 -17.75 -34.36
CA MET A 1 12.43 -16.83 -33.29
C MET A 1 13.67 -16.26 -32.61
N THR A 2 13.97 -14.98 -32.84
CA THR A 2 15.13 -14.31 -32.24
C THR A 2 14.73 -13.82 -30.86
N ARG A 3 15.35 -14.35 -29.81
CA ARG A 3 15.14 -13.92 -28.43
C ARG A 3 15.61 -12.47 -28.31
N MET A 4 14.68 -11.53 -28.13
CA MET A 4 15.04 -10.13 -27.88
C MET A 4 15.89 -10.03 -26.61
N SER A 5 17.02 -9.33 -26.71
CA SER A 5 17.90 -9.08 -25.59
C SER A 5 17.19 -8.21 -24.55
N TYR A 6 17.13 -8.73 -23.32
CA TYR A 6 16.44 -8.15 -22.18
C TYR A 6 17.22 -6.94 -21.65
N LYS A 7 16.63 -5.75 -21.73
CA LYS A 7 17.08 -4.62 -20.91
C LYS A 7 16.66 -4.92 -19.48
N LYS A 8 17.63 -5.13 -18.58
CA LYS A 8 17.35 -5.19 -17.14
C LYS A 8 16.62 -3.90 -16.75
N PRO A 9 15.40 -3.94 -16.20
CA PRO A 9 14.86 -2.77 -15.55
C PRO A 9 15.82 -2.44 -14.41
N VAL A 10 16.21 -1.17 -14.31
CA VAL A 10 17.05 -0.70 -13.22
C VAL A 10 16.16 -0.55 -12.01
N THR A 11 15.76 -1.66 -11.41
CA THR A 11 14.96 -1.67 -10.19
C THR A 11 15.90 -1.43 -9.02
N ARG A 12 16.15 -0.14 -8.73
CA ARG A 12 16.90 0.24 -7.53
C ARG A 12 16.05 -0.09 -6.31
N ARG A 13 16.47 -1.10 -5.55
CA ARG A 13 15.99 -1.30 -4.18
C ARG A 13 16.20 -0.02 -3.38
N ALA A 14 15.19 0.40 -2.64
CA ALA A 14 15.24 1.53 -1.75
C ALA A 14 16.32 1.32 -0.69
N THR A 15 17.19 2.31 -0.55
CA THR A 15 18.27 2.35 0.42
C THR A 15 17.90 3.17 1.66
N GLY A 16 16.85 3.99 1.57
CA GLY A 16 16.35 4.81 2.67
C GLY A 16 14.82 4.89 2.73
N PRO A 17 14.25 5.25 3.89
CA PRO A 17 12.80 5.44 4.06
C PRO A 17 12.23 6.46 3.07
N PHE A 18 10.98 6.24 2.67
CA PHE A 18 10.17 7.04 1.75
C PHE A 18 10.66 7.08 0.30
N GLN A 19 11.82 6.49 0.00
CA GLN A 19 12.39 6.52 -1.36
C GLN A 19 11.50 5.79 -2.37
N LYS A 20 10.92 4.65 -1.99
CA LYS A 20 10.04 3.85 -2.84
C LYS A 20 8.81 3.41 -2.07
N LEU A 21 7.65 3.81 -2.57
CA LEU A 21 6.35 3.43 -2.03
C LEU A 21 5.68 2.42 -2.95
N MET A 22 5.06 1.41 -2.36
CA MET A 22 4.30 0.37 -3.05
C MET A 22 2.86 0.42 -2.59
N SER A 23 1.92 0.29 -3.51
CA SER A 23 0.49 0.43 -3.22
C SER A 23 -0.28 -0.72 -3.84
N ASP A 24 -1.17 -1.35 -3.08
CA ASP A 24 -2.14 -2.31 -3.61
C ASP A 24 -3.48 -2.23 -2.86
N MET A 25 -4.59 -2.40 -3.58
CA MET A 25 -5.94 -2.39 -3.01
C MET A 25 -6.58 -3.76 -3.14
N CYS A 26 -7.32 -4.10 -2.09
CA CYS A 26 -8.02 -5.35 -1.96
C CYS A 26 -9.52 -5.10 -1.77
N TYR A 27 -10.34 -5.93 -2.41
CA TYR A 27 -11.77 -6.04 -2.16
C TYR A 27 -12.02 -7.13 -1.12
N VAL A 28 -12.79 -6.83 -0.07
CA VAL A 28 -12.97 -7.75 1.07
C VAL A 28 -14.10 -8.75 0.84
N GLY A 29 -15.06 -8.44 -0.04
CA GLY A 29 -16.23 -9.29 -0.29
C GLY A 29 -17.37 -9.14 0.73
N GLU A 30 -17.16 -8.35 1.79
CA GLU A 30 -18.17 -8.02 2.80
C GLU A 30 -18.13 -6.51 3.06
N VAL A 31 -19.30 -5.90 3.21
CA VAL A 31 -19.42 -4.47 3.50
C VAL A 31 -19.43 -4.26 5.01
N THR A 32 -18.63 -3.34 5.52
CA THR A 32 -18.67 -2.98 6.95
C THR A 32 -20.00 -2.34 7.32
N TYR A 33 -20.30 -2.28 8.62
CA TYR A 33 -21.50 -1.59 9.14
C TYR A 33 -21.59 -0.10 8.73
N ASN A 34 -20.46 0.54 8.44
CA ASN A 34 -20.35 1.93 7.97
C ASN A 34 -20.08 2.05 6.46
N GLY A 35 -20.18 0.95 5.68
CA GLY A 35 -20.22 1.00 4.23
C GLY A 35 -18.89 0.87 3.49
N PHE A 36 -17.79 0.49 4.15
CA PHE A 36 -16.52 0.21 3.50
C PHE A 36 -16.50 -1.21 2.92
N GLU A 37 -16.01 -1.38 1.69
CA GLU A 37 -15.95 -2.68 1.01
C GLU A 37 -14.55 -3.01 0.46
N HIS A 38 -13.68 -1.99 0.41
CA HIS A 38 -12.30 -2.06 -0.07
C HIS A 38 -11.33 -1.53 0.99
N PHE A 39 -10.06 -1.92 0.88
CA PHE A 39 -8.96 -1.20 1.51
C PHE A 39 -7.78 -1.06 0.57
N GLN A 40 -7.00 0.01 0.75
CA GLN A 40 -5.75 0.28 0.07
C GLN A 40 -4.62 0.20 1.10
N LEU A 41 -3.60 -0.60 0.83
CA LEU A 41 -2.34 -0.52 1.54
C LEU A 41 -1.35 0.33 0.74
N VAL A 42 -0.57 1.12 1.47
CA VAL A 42 0.65 1.74 0.98
C VAL A 42 1.77 1.30 1.91
N GLN A 43 2.87 0.83 1.35
CA GLN A 43 4.02 0.34 2.10
C GLN A 43 5.31 1.01 1.64
N ASP A 44 6.12 1.47 2.58
CA ASP A 44 7.47 1.93 2.30
C ASP A 44 8.42 0.73 2.14
N GLU A 45 9.15 0.67 1.02
CA GLU A 45 9.99 -0.49 0.72
C GLU A 45 11.16 -0.62 1.71
N ALA A 46 11.80 0.48 2.11
CA ALA A 46 12.99 0.42 2.96
C ALA A 46 12.67 0.17 4.44
N SER A 47 11.75 0.95 5.01
CA SER A 47 11.36 0.86 6.43
C SER A 47 10.25 -0.14 6.69
N ARG A 48 9.69 -0.78 5.65
CA ARG A 48 8.52 -1.67 5.72
C ARG A 48 7.29 -1.05 6.41
N TYR A 49 7.29 0.26 6.66
CA TYR A 49 6.20 0.94 7.31
C TYR A 49 4.94 0.83 6.47
N LEU A 50 3.81 0.55 7.12
CA LEU A 50 2.54 0.25 6.48
C LEU A 50 1.47 1.28 6.85
N TRP A 51 0.85 1.83 5.82
CA TRP A 51 -0.39 2.60 5.88
C TRP A 51 -1.53 1.76 5.30
N GLY A 52 -2.69 1.81 5.94
CA GLY A 52 -3.91 1.16 5.47
C GLY A 52 -5.06 2.15 5.48
N PHE A 53 -5.84 2.16 4.39
CA PHE A 53 -6.94 3.08 4.17
C PHE A 53 -8.17 2.30 3.73
N MET A 54 -9.28 2.42 4.46
CA MET A 54 -10.55 1.81 4.04
C MET A 54 -11.27 2.73 3.05
N MET A 55 -11.99 2.13 2.10
CA MET A 55 -12.64 2.84 1.00
C MET A 55 -14.04 2.28 0.74
N HIS A 56 -15.00 3.15 0.43
CA HIS A 56 -16.36 2.72 0.09
C HIS A 56 -16.41 2.12 -1.30
N ARG A 57 -15.60 2.64 -2.23
CA ARG A 57 -15.53 2.16 -3.61
C ARG A 57 -14.09 2.14 -4.10
N LYS A 58 -13.81 1.32 -5.11
CA LYS A 58 -12.48 1.19 -5.72
C LYS A 58 -11.96 2.49 -6.35
N GLU A 59 -12.86 3.38 -6.80
CA GLU A 59 -12.49 4.63 -7.47
C GLU A 59 -11.78 5.62 -6.53
N GLU A 60 -11.96 5.47 -5.22
CA GLU A 60 -11.30 6.29 -4.20
C GLU A 60 -9.80 6.02 -4.07
N ALA A 61 -9.31 4.87 -4.58
CA ALA A 61 -7.91 4.44 -4.46
C ALA A 61 -6.93 5.52 -4.95
N SER A 62 -7.20 6.10 -6.12
CA SER A 62 -6.33 7.12 -6.71
C SER A 62 -6.28 8.41 -5.87
N GLU A 63 -7.40 8.81 -5.27
CA GLU A 63 -7.50 10.02 -4.45
C GLU A 63 -6.83 9.81 -3.08
N VAL A 64 -7.03 8.65 -2.47
CA VAL A 64 -6.37 8.24 -1.22
C VAL A 64 -4.86 8.25 -1.39
N VAL A 65 -4.34 7.60 -2.45
CA VAL A 65 -2.91 7.57 -2.75
C VAL A 65 -2.37 8.97 -3.00
N LEU A 66 -3.07 9.78 -3.82
CA LEU A 66 -2.68 11.15 -4.11
C LEU A 66 -2.56 11.99 -2.83
N ALA A 67 -3.58 11.93 -1.97
CA ALA A 67 -3.58 12.65 -0.69
C ALA A 67 -2.44 12.18 0.21
N HIS A 68 -2.18 10.87 0.26
CA HIS A 68 -1.12 10.30 1.07
C HIS A 68 0.28 10.72 0.60
N VAL A 69 0.56 10.64 -0.71
CA VAL A 69 1.84 11.08 -1.27
C VAL A 69 2.04 12.59 -1.05
N LYS A 70 1.00 13.40 -1.26
CA LYS A 70 1.05 14.85 -0.93
C LYS A 70 1.42 15.09 0.53
N TRP A 71 0.82 14.33 1.45
CA TRP A 71 1.13 14.44 2.87
C TRP A 71 2.59 14.08 3.15
N ILE A 72 3.13 12.99 2.58
CA ILE A 72 4.54 12.60 2.71
C ILE A 72 5.48 13.71 2.20
N LEU A 73 5.20 14.27 1.01
CA LEU A 73 6.00 15.37 0.45
C LEU A 73 5.94 16.63 1.32
N ALA A 74 4.77 16.95 1.88
CA ALA A 74 4.59 18.09 2.78
C ALA A 74 5.34 17.93 4.12
N GLN A 75 5.63 16.71 4.56
CA GLN A 75 6.51 16.45 5.70
C GLN A 75 8.01 16.60 5.36
N GLY A 76 8.36 16.95 4.12
CA GLY A 76 9.75 17.11 3.67
C GLY A 76 10.44 15.80 3.30
N HIS A 77 9.70 14.70 3.20
CA HIS A 77 10.24 13.43 2.72
C HIS A 77 10.34 13.42 1.19
N LYS A 78 11.35 12.73 0.66
CA LYS A 78 11.57 12.58 -0.77
C LYS A 78 11.10 11.20 -1.22
N VAL A 79 10.09 11.18 -2.09
CA VAL A 79 9.66 9.99 -2.82
C VAL A 79 10.33 10.02 -4.19
N GLU A 80 10.98 8.92 -4.57
CA GLU A 80 11.62 8.79 -5.89
C GLU A 80 10.81 7.88 -6.81
N VAL A 81 10.23 6.82 -6.25
CA VAL A 81 9.46 5.82 -7.01
C VAL A 81 8.14 5.53 -6.30
N PHE A 82 7.06 5.52 -7.07
CA PHE A 82 5.77 5.01 -6.63
C PHE A 82 5.37 3.84 -7.54
N SER A 83 5.10 2.69 -6.93
CA SER A 83 4.73 1.46 -7.62
C SER A 83 3.33 1.01 -7.25
N SER A 84 2.59 0.51 -8.24
CA SER A 84 1.27 -0.06 -8.06
C SER A 84 1.05 -1.24 -8.99
N ASP A 85 0.45 -2.31 -8.46
CA ASP A 85 0.07 -3.50 -9.24
C ASP A 85 -1.28 -3.31 -9.98
N GLN A 86 -2.00 -2.23 -9.70
CA GLN A 86 -3.31 -2.05 -10.30
C GLN A 86 -3.23 -1.64 -11.77
N GLY A 87 -4.16 -2.19 -12.55
CA GLY A 87 -4.35 -1.80 -13.95
C GLY A 87 -4.46 -0.28 -14.11
N PRO A 88 -4.03 0.28 -15.26
CA PRO A 88 -4.01 1.71 -15.52
C PRO A 88 -5.39 2.40 -15.38
N GLU A 89 -6.47 1.62 -15.29
CA GLU A 89 -7.84 2.07 -15.10
C GLU A 89 -8.13 2.59 -13.69
N LEU A 90 -7.44 2.06 -12.66
CA LEU A 90 -7.65 2.48 -11.26
C LEU A 90 -6.83 3.72 -10.91
N PHE A 91 -5.69 3.90 -11.57
CA PHE A 91 -4.85 5.09 -11.39
C PHE A 91 -5.09 6.11 -12.50
N ASN A 92 -6.07 6.98 -12.22
CA ASN A 92 -6.47 8.10 -13.07
C ASN A 92 -5.25 8.93 -13.55
N ASN A 93 -5.34 9.51 -14.75
CA ASN A 93 -4.34 10.42 -15.33
C ASN A 93 -3.89 11.52 -14.35
N LYS A 94 -4.76 11.92 -13.43
CA LYS A 94 -4.47 12.87 -12.35
C LYS A 94 -3.33 12.42 -11.44
N LEU A 95 -3.32 11.17 -10.96
CA LEU A 95 -2.24 10.69 -10.08
C LEU A 95 -0.94 10.63 -10.87
N LYS A 96 -0.97 10.02 -12.06
CA LYS A 96 0.21 9.90 -12.91
C LYS A 96 0.85 11.27 -13.20
N PHE A 97 0.04 12.24 -13.63
CA PHE A 97 0.49 13.61 -13.88
C PHE A 97 1.07 14.25 -12.62
N PHE A 98 0.44 14.06 -11.47
CA PHE A 98 0.96 14.57 -10.19
C PHE A 98 2.32 13.95 -9.84
N LEU A 99 2.48 12.63 -9.98
CA LEU A 99 3.75 11.95 -9.71
C LEU A 99 4.85 12.47 -10.63
N GLU A 100 4.60 12.51 -11.94
CA GLU A 100 5.53 13.03 -12.94
C GLU A 100 5.91 14.49 -12.69
N ALA A 101 4.94 15.35 -12.34
CA ALA A 101 5.18 16.76 -12.02
C ALA A 101 6.04 16.96 -10.77
N ASN A 102 6.05 16.00 -9.85
CA ASN A 102 6.92 16.01 -8.67
C ASN A 102 8.23 15.22 -8.88
N GLY A 103 8.51 14.77 -10.11
CA GLY A 103 9.70 13.98 -10.43
C GLY A 103 9.70 12.58 -9.80
N ILE A 104 8.53 12.06 -9.44
CA ILE A 104 8.35 10.71 -8.91
C ILE A 104 8.10 9.75 -10.07
N GLU A 105 8.96 8.73 -10.20
CA GLU A 105 8.80 7.70 -11.20
C GLU A 105 7.60 6.82 -10.86
N TYR A 106 6.62 6.74 -11.76
CA TYR A 106 5.49 5.85 -11.63
C TYR A 106 5.76 4.52 -12.35
N THR A 107 5.76 3.42 -11.60
CA THR A 107 5.92 2.08 -12.17
C THR A 107 4.65 1.24 -11.94
N THR A 108 4.01 0.84 -13.02
CA THR A 108 3.02 -0.25 -12.97
C THR A 108 3.76 -1.55 -12.98
N THR A 109 3.47 -2.45 -12.04
CA THR A 109 4.26 -3.66 -11.96
C THR A 109 4.00 -4.55 -13.16
N ASN A 110 5.08 -4.85 -13.89
CA ASN A 110 5.03 -5.80 -14.99
C ASN A 110 5.05 -7.20 -14.39
N ALA A 111 4.23 -8.13 -14.90
CA ALA A 111 4.13 -9.53 -14.46
C ALA A 111 5.47 -10.32 -14.39
N TYR A 112 6.57 -9.70 -14.81
CA TYR A 112 7.92 -10.27 -14.92
C TYR A 112 8.86 -9.93 -13.76
N SER A 113 8.44 -9.18 -12.73
CA SER A 113 9.25 -8.94 -11.52
C SER A 113 8.49 -9.33 -10.24
N PRO A 114 8.33 -10.64 -9.97
CA PRO A 114 7.54 -11.16 -8.83
C PRO A 114 8.04 -10.70 -7.46
N GLU A 115 9.34 -10.37 -7.37
CA GLU A 115 10.00 -9.97 -6.13
C GLU A 115 9.61 -8.56 -5.67
N GLU A 116 9.29 -7.67 -6.61
CA GLU A 116 8.83 -6.30 -6.32
C GLU A 116 7.34 -6.25 -6.01
N ASN A 117 6.55 -7.10 -6.68
CA ASN A 117 5.11 -7.23 -6.44
C ASN A 117 4.78 -7.88 -5.10
N GLY A 118 5.61 -8.83 -4.66
CA GLY A 118 5.29 -9.68 -3.53
C GLY A 118 5.27 -8.99 -2.17
N LEU A 119 5.72 -7.74 -2.01
CA LEU A 119 5.77 -7.13 -0.67
C LEU A 119 4.39 -6.69 -0.19
N VAL A 120 3.76 -5.77 -0.92
CA VAL A 120 2.47 -5.19 -0.54
C VAL A 120 1.33 -6.19 -0.77
N GLU A 121 1.40 -7.01 -1.82
CA GLU A 121 0.47 -8.13 -2.05
C GLU A 121 0.49 -9.14 -0.90
N LYS A 122 1.69 -9.55 -0.45
CA LYS A 122 1.82 -10.44 0.70
C LYS A 122 1.29 -9.77 1.96
N MET A 123 1.50 -8.47 2.11
CA MET A 123 0.99 -7.71 3.25
C MET A 123 -0.54 -7.65 3.25
N ASN A 124 -1.20 -7.56 2.10
CA ASN A 124 -2.66 -7.69 1.99
C ASN A 124 -3.13 -9.03 2.58
N GLY A 125 -2.47 -10.13 2.20
CA GLY A 125 -2.77 -11.46 2.76
C GLY A 125 -2.53 -11.55 4.28
N VAL A 126 -1.45 -10.95 4.78
CA VAL A 126 -1.15 -10.92 6.23
C VAL A 126 -2.18 -10.10 6.99
N ALA A 127 -2.56 -8.91 6.49
CA ALA A 127 -3.56 -8.05 7.10
C ALA A 127 -4.90 -8.78 7.20
N MET A 128 -5.37 -9.39 6.11
CA MET A 128 -6.63 -10.13 6.10
C MET A 128 -6.62 -11.39 6.97
N SER A 129 -5.47 -12.07 7.06
CA SER A 129 -5.32 -13.18 8.00
C SER A 129 -5.48 -12.73 9.44
N ARG A 130 -4.91 -11.57 9.81
CA ARG A 130 -5.09 -10.99 11.16
C ARG A 130 -6.53 -10.56 11.42
N VAL A 131 -7.17 -9.90 10.46
CA VAL A 131 -8.60 -9.55 10.53
C VAL A 131 -9.44 -10.79 10.83
N ARG A 132 -9.25 -11.86 10.04
CA ARG A 132 -9.97 -13.13 10.24
C ARG A 132 -9.72 -13.71 11.63
N CYS A 133 -8.47 -13.72 12.09
CA CYS A 133 -8.12 -14.22 13.42
C CYS A 133 -8.79 -13.40 14.54
N LEU A 134 -8.78 -12.07 14.45
CA LEU A 134 -9.37 -11.18 15.44
C LEU A 134 -10.88 -11.38 15.55
N LEU A 135 -11.58 -11.38 14.41
CA LEU A 135 -13.03 -11.59 14.38
C LEU A 135 -13.42 -12.97 14.89
N THR A 136 -12.68 -14.01 14.48
CA THR A 136 -12.92 -15.39 14.92
C THR A 136 -12.70 -15.53 16.43
N ALA A 137 -11.59 -14.99 16.95
CA ALA A 137 -11.26 -15.07 18.38
C ALA A 137 -12.26 -14.29 19.26
N ALA A 138 -12.77 -13.16 18.76
CA ALA A 138 -13.76 -12.35 19.47
C ALA A 138 -15.21 -12.80 19.23
N ASN A 139 -15.45 -13.82 18.39
CA ASN A 139 -16.77 -14.24 17.93
C ASN A 139 -17.62 -13.07 17.39
N MET A 140 -16.99 -12.21 16.58
CA MET A 140 -17.60 -11.01 16.02
C MET A 140 -18.03 -11.22 14.56
N PRO A 141 -19.09 -10.54 14.10
CA PRO A 141 -19.54 -10.62 12.71
C PRO A 141 -18.53 -9.99 11.74
N TRP A 142 -18.52 -10.48 10.49
CA TRP A 142 -17.64 -9.95 9.45
C TRP A 142 -17.90 -8.48 9.10
N SER A 143 -19.10 -7.95 9.34
CA SER A 143 -19.41 -6.52 9.18
C SER A 143 -18.55 -5.59 10.07
N LEU A 144 -17.84 -6.12 11.07
CA LEU A 144 -16.86 -5.40 11.89
C LEU A 144 -15.42 -5.53 11.39
N TRP A 145 -15.19 -6.07 10.17
CA TRP A 145 -13.84 -6.26 9.66
C TRP A 145 -13.03 -4.96 9.59
N GLY A 146 -13.67 -3.80 9.41
CA GLY A 146 -13.00 -2.50 9.41
C GLY A 146 -12.32 -2.15 10.73
N GLU A 147 -12.97 -2.45 11.87
CA GLU A 147 -12.38 -2.24 13.19
C GLU A 147 -11.22 -3.21 13.45
N ALA A 148 -11.42 -4.48 13.08
CA ALA A 148 -10.37 -5.49 13.16
C ALA A 148 -9.18 -5.15 12.25
N PHE A 149 -9.44 -4.55 11.08
CA PHE A 149 -8.43 -4.11 10.13
C PHE A 149 -7.60 -2.96 10.69
N ASN A 150 -8.25 -1.92 11.23
CA ASN A 150 -7.55 -0.80 11.88
C ASN A 150 -6.60 -1.30 12.97
N PHE A 151 -7.10 -2.20 13.84
CA PHE A 151 -6.27 -2.81 14.87
C PHE A 151 -5.13 -3.66 14.28
N ALA A 152 -5.42 -4.49 13.28
CA ALA A 152 -4.42 -5.33 12.62
C ALA A 152 -3.28 -4.50 12.02
N ILE A 153 -3.60 -3.38 11.33
CA ILE A 153 -2.61 -2.47 10.75
C ILE A 153 -1.77 -1.79 11.82
N GLU A 154 -2.38 -1.36 12.93
CA GLU A 154 -1.65 -0.77 14.05
C GLU A 154 -0.64 -1.76 14.65
N VAL A 155 -1.06 -3.02 14.84
CA VAL A 155 -0.17 -4.08 15.34
C VAL A 155 0.92 -4.41 14.32
N LEU A 156 0.60 -4.49 13.03
CA LEU A 156 1.57 -4.72 11.95
C LEU A 156 2.65 -3.64 11.92
N ARG A 157 2.25 -2.38 12.08
CA ARG A 157 3.16 -1.23 12.14
C ARG A 157 4.10 -1.28 13.34
N LYS A 158 3.60 -1.72 14.50
CA LYS A 158 4.36 -1.77 15.76
C LYS A 158 5.21 -3.04 15.93
N SER A 159 4.92 -4.10 15.18
CA SER A 159 5.62 -5.38 15.28
C SER A 159 7.05 -5.27 14.73
N LYS A 160 8.04 -5.22 15.63
CA LYS A 160 9.47 -5.32 15.27
C LYS A 160 9.85 -6.64 14.59
N LEU A 161 9.02 -7.69 14.72
CA LEU A 161 9.29 -9.02 14.17
C LEU A 161 9.09 -9.10 12.65
N GLU A 162 8.27 -8.22 12.08
CA GLU A 162 8.03 -8.13 10.63
C GLU A 162 8.66 -6.88 10.01
N ASN A 163 9.24 -6.02 10.85
CA ASN A 163 9.83 -4.76 10.45
C ASN A 163 11.31 -4.64 10.89
N PRO A 164 12.26 -5.21 10.12
CA PRO A 164 13.68 -5.11 10.42
C PRO A 164 14.27 -3.71 10.13
N GLY A 165 13.46 -2.73 9.73
CA GLY A 165 13.89 -1.43 9.21
C GLY A 165 13.74 -0.26 10.17
N LYS A 166 14.47 -0.27 11.29
CA LYS A 166 14.72 0.87 12.22
C LYS A 166 13.50 1.56 12.88
N PRO A 167 13.59 1.97 14.16
CA PRO A 167 12.50 2.63 14.87
C PRO A 167 12.31 4.08 14.38
N GLY A 168 11.24 4.31 13.60
CA GLY A 168 10.74 5.64 13.24
C GLY A 168 9.30 5.81 13.72
N LEU A 169 9.13 6.59 14.78
CA LEU A 169 7.88 6.95 15.43
C LEU A 169 7.06 7.89 14.54
N PHE A 170 5.92 7.46 13.97
CA PHE A 170 4.87 8.40 13.53
C PHE A 170 3.48 7.80 13.67
N VAL A 171 2.64 8.48 14.46
CA VAL A 171 1.19 8.32 14.55
C VAL A 171 0.62 9.62 14.00
N GLY A 172 -0.07 9.54 12.87
CA GLY A 172 -0.82 10.65 12.29
C GLY A 172 -2.10 10.09 11.70
N TYR A 173 -3.23 10.46 12.28
CA TYR A 173 -4.53 10.31 11.65
C TYR A 173 -4.71 11.51 10.71
N ALA A 174 -5.01 11.25 9.43
CA ALA A 174 -5.64 12.27 8.60
C ALA A 174 -7.07 12.43 9.14
N LYS A 175 -7.40 13.66 9.57
CA LYS A 175 -8.78 14.10 9.85
C LYS A 175 -9.44 14.52 8.56
#